data_AF-A0A2V9JUB7-F1
#
_entry.id   AF-A0A2V9JUB7-F1
#
_cell.length_a   1.000
_cell.length_b   1.000
_cell.length_c   1.000
_cell.angle_alpha   90.00
_cell.angle_beta   90.00
_cell.angle_gamma   90.00
#
_symmetry.space_group_name_H-M   'P 1'
#
loop_
_entity.id
_entity.type
_entity.pdbx_description
1 polymer ?
#
loop_
_entity_poly.entity_id
_entity_poly.type
_entity_poly.pdbx_seq_one_letter_code
_entity_poly.pdbx_strand_id
1 'polypeptide(L)'
;EASAIVTAGVMWALIRPTARYTDMSSPWSCDRGERGYQNQLPVATGSGRAAAMIYSRPPSVTAMTWLALVFSAWLALLQQTTPPPGNIEQGRRLFLRHCAGCHGPEGDGGKGANLAVPRLRRAPDDAALVEVIRFGIPGTEMPFTRMTDTEARDLAAYVRALGRRPEVRLPGDSARGERLFWSKGACGSCHTVGDRGGRFGPDLGDVGARRSASYLREALLDPEAAVPDNFTVYRRVVFLPDNFLQVRVVTRDGRRVTGVRVDEDTFSIQLRDSSDEIHSFWKDDLAELHKDWGRSPMPSYRNLPAGQLDDLVAYLASLRGTR
;
A
#
# COMPACT_ATOMS: atom_id res chain seq x y z
N GLU A 1 -15.92 -59.73 -7.03
CA GLU A 1 -15.38 -59.89 -5.66
C GLU A 1 -15.28 -58.49 -5.03
N ALA A 2 -16.28 -58.15 -4.21
CA ALA A 2 -16.20 -57.82 -2.77
C ALA A 2 -15.57 -56.43 -2.49
N SER A 3 -16.37 -55.37 -2.19
CA SER A 3 -16.94 -54.96 -0.87
C SER A 3 -15.87 -54.36 0.08
N ALA A 4 -16.05 -53.28 0.86
CA ALA A 4 -17.16 -52.46 1.36
C ALA A 4 -16.58 -51.06 1.79
N ILE A 5 -17.20 -49.90 1.55
CA ILE A 5 -18.31 -49.21 2.27
C ILE A 5 -18.10 -49.10 3.80
N VAL A 6 -17.79 -47.88 4.27
CA VAL A 6 -17.88 -47.46 5.68
C VAL A 6 -19.02 -46.45 5.82
N THR A 7 -19.81 -46.67 6.86
CA THR A 7 -21.15 -46.15 7.15
C THR A 7 -21.18 -44.79 7.84
N ALA A 8 -22.35 -44.16 7.71
CA ALA A 8 -22.77 -42.86 8.21
C ALA A 8 -22.97 -42.77 9.74
N GLY A 9 -23.03 -41.53 10.24
CA GLY A 9 -23.61 -41.20 11.54
C GLY A 9 -23.47 -39.72 11.92
N VAL A 10 -24.41 -38.86 11.48
CA VAL A 10 -24.57 -37.46 11.94
C VAL A 10 -26.05 -37.19 12.20
N MET A 11 -26.36 -36.72 13.43
CA MET A 11 -27.44 -35.81 13.89
C MET A 11 -27.74 -36.17 15.37
N TRP A 12 -27.95 -35.25 16.33
CA TRP A 12 -28.63 -33.97 16.23
C TRP A 12 -28.41 -33.07 17.49
N ALA A 13 -28.75 -31.78 17.35
CA ALA A 13 -29.30 -30.84 18.36
C ALA A 13 -28.38 -30.31 19.50
N LEU A 14 -28.43 -29.05 19.97
CA LEU A 14 -29.32 -27.89 19.78
C LEU A 14 -28.71 -26.65 20.52
N ILE A 15 -29.24 -25.44 20.22
CA ILE A 15 -29.26 -24.16 21.00
C ILE A 15 -28.12 -23.13 20.80
N ARG A 16 -28.48 -21.99 20.17
CA ARG A 16 -27.79 -20.67 20.11
C ARG A 16 -28.34 -19.71 21.22
N PRO A 17 -28.07 -18.39 21.22
CA PRO A 17 -26.86 -17.61 21.50
C PRO A 17 -27.12 -16.54 22.61
N THR A 18 -26.14 -15.71 22.96
CA THR A 18 -26.20 -14.23 23.06
C THR A 18 -25.12 -13.68 23.99
N ALA A 19 -24.28 -12.77 23.50
CA ALA A 19 -23.56 -11.82 24.33
C ALA A 19 -23.79 -10.43 23.72
N ARG A 20 -24.41 -9.55 24.53
CA ARG A 20 -24.70 -8.16 24.19
C ARG A 20 -23.50 -7.25 24.50
N TYR A 21 -23.52 -6.15 23.78
CA TYR A 21 -22.62 -5.01 23.71
C TYR A 21 -22.95 -3.98 24.81
N THR A 22 -21.93 -3.38 25.45
CA THR A 22 -21.87 -2.03 26.06
C THR A 22 -20.39 -1.74 26.30
N ASP A 23 -19.70 -0.89 25.52
CA ASP A 23 -19.62 0.59 25.57
C ASP A 23 -19.17 1.21 26.91
N MET A 24 -18.38 2.28 26.76
CA MET A 24 -18.01 3.36 27.68
C MET A 24 -16.61 3.35 28.36
N SER A 25 -15.79 4.29 27.83
CA SER A 25 -15.09 5.38 28.54
C SER A 25 -13.98 5.08 29.56
N SER A 26 -12.82 5.70 29.31
CA SER A 26 -11.81 6.10 30.31
C SER A 26 -12.40 7.15 31.29
N PRO A 27 -11.90 7.32 32.53
CA PRO A 27 -10.63 8.05 32.78
C PRO A 27 -9.81 7.60 34.02
N TRP A 28 -8.56 8.07 34.06
CA TRP A 28 -7.62 8.25 35.18
C TRP A 28 -8.08 7.94 36.62
N SER A 29 -7.29 7.16 37.37
CA SER A 29 -6.78 7.53 38.71
C SER A 29 -5.77 6.51 39.25
N CYS A 30 -4.67 7.01 39.82
CA CYS A 30 -3.82 6.28 40.77
C CYS A 30 -4.63 5.93 42.02
N ASP A 31 -4.40 4.76 42.64
CA ASP A 31 -4.12 4.72 44.07
C ASP A 31 -3.40 3.43 44.50
N ARG A 32 -2.53 3.61 45.49
CA ARG A 32 -1.87 2.56 46.28
C ARG A 32 -2.91 1.83 47.12
N GLY A 33 -2.73 0.52 47.30
CA GLY A 33 -3.55 -0.26 48.21
C GLY A 33 -3.00 -1.66 48.42
N GLU A 34 -2.10 -1.79 49.37
CA GLU A 34 -1.65 -3.04 49.95
C GLU A 34 -2.86 -3.92 50.34
N ARG A 35 -2.92 -5.16 49.85
CA ARG A 35 -3.71 -6.21 50.50
C ARG A 35 -2.92 -7.50 50.53
N GLY A 36 -2.46 -7.79 51.75
CA GLY A 36 -1.74 -9.00 52.11
C GLY A 36 -2.60 -10.25 51.95
N TYR A 37 -1.96 -11.29 51.44
CA TYR A 37 -2.42 -12.66 51.59
C TYR A 37 -1.87 -13.20 52.91
N GLN A 38 -2.74 -13.30 53.92
CA GLN A 38 -2.50 -14.11 55.10
C GLN A 38 -2.64 -15.59 54.71
N ASN A 39 -1.53 -16.33 54.72
CA ASN A 39 -1.57 -17.78 54.86
C ASN A 39 -1.00 -18.15 56.23
N GLN A 40 -1.87 -18.71 57.05
CA GLN A 40 -1.58 -19.27 58.36
C GLN A 40 -0.64 -20.47 58.21
N LEU A 41 0.43 -20.50 59.00
CA LEU A 41 1.28 -21.68 59.19
C LEU A 41 0.93 -22.34 60.53
N PRO A 42 0.89 -23.68 60.62
CA PRO A 42 0.78 -24.35 61.91
C PRO A 42 2.11 -24.27 62.68
N VAL A 43 2.00 -24.04 63.98
CA VAL A 43 3.11 -24.04 64.94
C VAL A 43 3.58 -25.48 65.14
N ALA A 44 4.76 -25.82 64.61
CA ALA A 44 5.47 -27.04 64.94
C ALA A 44 6.47 -26.74 66.07
N THR A 45 6.17 -27.28 67.25
CA THR A 45 7.04 -27.28 68.44
C THR A 45 8.35 -27.99 68.15
N GLY A 46 9.46 -27.32 68.50
CA GLY A 46 10.82 -27.80 68.26
C GLY A 46 11.22 -29.00 69.10
N SER A 47 11.95 -29.91 68.47
CA SER A 47 12.94 -30.77 69.12
C SER A 47 14.26 -30.57 68.39
N GLY A 48 15.25 -30.04 69.11
CA GLY A 48 16.55 -29.68 68.56
C GLY A 48 17.24 -30.85 67.86
N ARG A 49 17.58 -30.63 66.59
CA ARG A 49 18.65 -31.38 65.91
C ARG A 49 19.68 -30.36 65.45
N ALA A 50 20.92 -30.59 65.85
CA ALA A 50 22.08 -29.75 65.59
C ALA A 50 22.12 -29.31 64.11
N ALA A 51 22.25 -27.99 63.90
CA ALA A 51 22.53 -27.43 62.59
C ALA A 51 23.93 -27.88 62.16
N ALA A 52 24.00 -28.95 61.36
CA ALA A 52 25.19 -29.23 60.58
C ALA A 52 25.35 -28.09 59.58
N MET A 53 26.38 -27.26 59.77
CA MET A 53 26.87 -26.38 58.70
C MET A 53 27.26 -27.26 57.52
N ILE A 54 26.37 -27.39 56.54
CA ILE A 54 26.68 -27.99 55.25
C ILE A 54 27.55 -26.96 54.53
N TYR A 55 28.87 -27.10 54.68
CA TYR A 55 29.84 -26.41 53.85
C TYR A 55 29.67 -26.93 52.43
N SER A 56 28.80 -26.29 51.64
CA SER A 56 28.66 -26.61 50.23
C SER A 56 30.01 -26.35 49.57
N ARG A 57 30.70 -27.44 49.18
CA ARG A 57 31.97 -27.35 48.46
C ARG A 57 31.81 -26.36 47.30
N PRO A 58 32.75 -25.41 47.11
CA PRO A 58 32.70 -24.53 45.95
C PRO A 58 32.60 -25.40 44.69
N PRO A 59 31.77 -25.03 43.70
CA PRO A 59 31.67 -25.80 42.47
C PRO A 59 33.08 -25.99 41.92
N SER A 60 33.43 -27.23 41.57
CA SER A 60 34.74 -27.53 41.02
C SER A 60 34.99 -26.64 39.80
N VAL A 61 36.24 -26.29 39.53
CA VAL A 61 36.62 -25.47 38.36
C VAL A 61 36.01 -26.05 37.07
N THR A 62 35.87 -27.38 37.01
CA THR A 62 35.18 -28.11 35.95
C THR A 62 33.68 -27.78 35.81
N ALA A 63 32.94 -27.62 36.92
CA ALA A 63 31.52 -27.26 36.89
C ALA A 63 31.30 -25.81 36.43
N MET A 64 32.18 -24.88 36.82
CA MET A 64 32.14 -23.50 36.32
C MET A 64 32.48 -23.41 34.83
N THR A 65 33.44 -24.20 34.35
CA THR A 65 33.75 -24.24 32.90
C THR A 65 32.61 -24.83 32.09
N TRP A 66 31.92 -25.86 32.60
CA TRP A 66 30.75 -26.43 31.92
C TRP A 66 29.58 -25.45 31.84
N LEU A 67 29.29 -24.72 32.92
CA LEU A 67 28.24 -23.70 32.92
C LEU A 67 28.56 -22.54 31.98
N ALA A 68 29.83 -22.10 31.92
CA ALA A 68 30.27 -21.07 30.97
C ALA A 68 30.13 -21.54 29.51
N LEU A 69 30.46 -22.81 29.21
CA LEU A 69 30.31 -23.39 27.88
C LEU A 69 28.83 -23.49 27.48
N VAL A 70 27.95 -23.98 28.37
CA VAL A 70 26.50 -24.04 28.12
C VAL A 70 25.92 -22.63 27.92
N PHE A 71 26.31 -21.66 28.75
CA PHE A 71 25.86 -20.27 28.61
C PHE A 71 26.33 -19.65 27.29
N SER A 72 27.58 -19.90 26.88
CA SER A 72 28.12 -19.43 25.60
C SER A 72 27.43 -20.07 24.39
N ALA A 73 27.09 -21.36 24.47
CA ALA A 73 26.32 -22.05 23.44
C ALA A 73 24.88 -21.54 23.36
N TRP A 74 24.25 -21.24 24.51
CA TRP A 74 22.91 -20.64 24.58
C TRP A 74 22.91 -19.21 24.01
N LEU A 75 23.94 -18.42 24.31
CA LEU A 75 24.12 -17.07 23.77
C LEU A 75 24.38 -17.09 22.24
N ALA A 76 25.15 -18.05 21.74
CA ALA A 76 25.37 -18.24 20.30
C ALA A 76 24.11 -18.71 19.55
N LEU A 77 23.19 -19.41 20.22
CA LEU A 77 21.87 -19.76 19.67
C LEU A 77 20.93 -18.54 19.62
N LEU A 78 21.00 -17.65 20.60
CA LEU A 78 20.25 -16.39 20.64
C LEU A 78 20.74 -15.36 19.62
N GLN A 79 22.01 -15.44 19.18
CA GLN A 79 22.58 -14.55 18.17
C GLN A 79 22.20 -14.91 16.71
N GLN A 80 21.58 -16.07 16.48
CA GLN A 80 21.19 -16.53 15.13
C GLN A 80 19.80 -16.05 14.68
N THR A 81 19.20 -15.06 15.35
CA THR A 81 17.83 -14.62 15.06
C THR A 81 17.71 -13.69 13.85
N THR A 82 18.82 -13.21 13.28
CA THR A 82 18.77 -12.39 12.06
C THR A 82 18.73 -13.30 10.83
N PRO A 83 17.62 -13.32 10.06
CA PRO A 83 17.56 -14.09 8.83
C PRO A 83 18.67 -13.64 7.87
N PRO A 84 19.20 -14.55 7.03
CA PRO A 84 20.26 -14.22 6.09
C PRO A 84 19.81 -13.12 5.12
N PRO A 85 20.74 -12.27 4.65
CA PRO A 85 20.42 -11.22 3.68
C PRO A 85 19.89 -11.82 2.38
N GLY A 86 18.95 -11.13 1.74
CA GLY A 86 18.34 -11.60 0.49
C GLY A 86 19.32 -11.61 -0.69
N ASN A 87 19.10 -12.53 -1.63
CA ASN A 87 19.83 -12.63 -2.89
C ASN A 87 19.26 -11.65 -3.93
N ILE A 88 20.02 -10.60 -4.24
CA ILE A 88 19.62 -9.53 -5.17
C ILE A 88 19.30 -10.08 -6.58
N GLU A 89 20.06 -11.07 -7.07
CA GLU A 89 19.87 -11.60 -8.43
C GLU A 89 18.59 -12.44 -8.52
N GLN A 90 18.31 -13.25 -7.51
CA GLN A 90 17.03 -13.95 -7.41
C GLN A 90 15.87 -12.95 -7.26
N GLY A 91 16.05 -11.92 -6.43
CA GLY A 91 15.10 -10.83 -6.27
C GLY A 91 14.79 -10.13 -7.58
N ARG A 92 15.80 -9.86 -8.42
CA ARG A 92 15.62 -9.27 -9.75
C ARG A 92 14.72 -10.14 -10.64
N ARG A 93 14.97 -11.45 -10.68
CA ARG A 93 14.16 -12.38 -11.49
C ARG A 93 12.70 -12.42 -11.04
N LEU A 94 12.48 -12.45 -9.72
CA LEU A 94 11.13 -12.40 -9.16
C LEU A 94 10.44 -11.07 -9.50
N PHE A 95 11.17 -9.96 -9.37
CA PHE A 95 10.65 -8.63 -9.63
C PHE A 95 10.19 -8.46 -11.09
N LEU A 96 11.03 -8.86 -12.05
CA LEU A 96 10.69 -8.74 -13.47
C LEU A 96 9.47 -9.59 -13.86
N ARG A 97 9.24 -10.73 -13.20
CA ARG A 97 8.09 -11.60 -13.48
C ARG A 97 6.80 -11.15 -12.82
N HIS A 98 6.87 -10.57 -11.63
CA HIS A 98 5.68 -10.36 -10.79
C HIS A 98 5.37 -8.88 -10.47
N CYS A 99 6.38 -8.01 -10.50
CA CYS A 99 6.26 -6.63 -10.00
C CYS A 99 6.43 -5.58 -11.11
N ALA A 100 7.26 -5.86 -12.11
CA ALA A 100 7.62 -4.90 -13.16
C ALA A 100 6.42 -4.43 -13.99
N GLY A 101 5.37 -5.25 -14.15
CA GLY A 101 4.16 -4.85 -14.87
C GLY A 101 3.43 -3.65 -14.25
N CYS A 102 3.58 -3.43 -12.94
CA CYS A 102 3.04 -2.25 -12.27
C CYS A 102 4.14 -1.24 -11.92
N HIS A 103 5.27 -1.69 -11.41
CA HIS A 103 6.33 -0.83 -10.87
C HIS A 103 7.40 -0.42 -11.89
N GLY A 104 7.27 -0.84 -13.15
CA GLY A 104 8.28 -0.63 -14.19
C GLY A 104 9.43 -1.65 -14.10
N PRO A 105 10.11 -1.98 -15.21
CA PRO A 105 11.22 -2.94 -15.22
C PRO A 105 12.41 -2.50 -14.37
N GLU A 106 12.61 -1.20 -14.23
CA GLU A 106 13.67 -0.60 -13.41
C GLU A 106 13.17 -0.17 -12.03
N GLY A 107 11.91 -0.47 -11.68
CA GLY A 107 11.26 -0.02 -10.46
C GLY A 107 11.04 1.49 -10.38
N ASP A 108 11.13 2.18 -11.51
CA ASP A 108 10.95 3.62 -11.68
C ASP A 108 9.49 4.08 -11.61
N GLY A 109 8.56 3.13 -11.45
CA GLY A 109 7.13 3.35 -11.32
C GLY A 109 6.38 3.14 -12.63
N GLY A 110 5.11 3.51 -12.61
CA GLY A 110 4.19 3.30 -13.72
C GLY A 110 2.77 3.32 -13.18
N LYS A 111 2.01 2.24 -13.41
CA LYS A 111 0.73 2.03 -12.72
C LYS A 111 0.91 1.98 -11.18
N GLY A 112 1.94 1.26 -10.73
CA GLY A 112 2.43 1.22 -9.36
C GLY A 112 3.37 2.38 -9.02
N ALA A 113 3.75 2.49 -7.74
CA ALA A 113 4.64 3.54 -7.24
C ALA A 113 6.10 3.35 -7.70
N ASN A 114 6.87 4.44 -7.74
CA ASN A 114 8.32 4.40 -7.93
C ASN A 114 8.99 3.80 -6.68
N LEU A 115 9.72 2.70 -6.89
CA LEU A 115 10.50 1.96 -5.90
C LEU A 115 12.01 2.24 -5.99
N ALA A 116 12.47 2.84 -7.08
CA ALA A 116 13.84 3.28 -7.31
C ALA A 116 14.13 4.60 -6.57
N VAL A 117 13.72 4.66 -5.30
CA VAL A 117 13.92 5.80 -4.40
C VAL A 117 14.61 5.35 -3.11
N PRO A 118 15.46 6.19 -2.50
CA PRO A 118 16.19 5.80 -1.29
C PRO A 118 15.28 5.47 -0.09
N ARG A 119 14.09 6.06 -0.04
CA ARG A 119 13.13 5.90 1.06
C ARG A 119 11.75 5.57 0.53
N LEU A 120 11.20 4.45 0.99
CA LEU A 120 9.85 4.00 0.66
C LEU A 120 8.87 4.45 1.74
N ARG A 121 7.84 5.23 1.36
CA ARG A 121 6.87 5.81 2.31
C ARG A 121 6.13 4.76 3.16
N ARG A 122 5.88 3.58 2.61
CA ARG A 122 5.13 2.49 3.28
C ARG A 122 6.01 1.35 3.78
N ALA A 123 7.33 1.45 3.61
CA ALA A 123 8.28 0.40 3.97
C ALA A 123 9.59 1.04 4.49
N PRO A 124 9.56 1.59 5.73
CA PRO A 124 10.71 2.32 6.29
C PRO A 124 11.93 1.41 6.46
N ASP A 125 11.74 0.12 6.73
CA ASP A 125 12.78 -0.88 6.95
C ASP A 125 12.52 -2.18 6.16
N ASP A 126 13.45 -3.12 6.23
CA ASP A 126 13.40 -4.36 5.43
C ASP A 126 12.31 -5.32 5.90
N ALA A 127 11.98 -5.34 7.19
CA ALA A 127 10.89 -6.16 7.71
C ALA A 127 9.54 -5.67 7.19
N ALA A 128 9.29 -4.36 7.26
CA ALA A 128 8.10 -3.73 6.69
C ALA A 128 8.03 -3.94 5.16
N LEU A 129 9.17 -3.89 4.45
CA LEU A 129 9.20 -4.16 3.02
C LEU A 129 8.80 -5.60 2.70
N VAL A 130 9.32 -6.58 3.45
CA VAL A 130 8.94 -7.99 3.31
C VAL A 130 7.45 -8.18 3.58
N GLU A 131 6.90 -7.55 4.61
CA GLU A 131 5.46 -7.60 4.89
C GLU A 131 4.63 -7.01 3.74
N VAL A 132 5.00 -5.83 3.23
CA VAL A 132 4.32 -5.21 2.09
C VAL A 132 4.37 -6.09 0.85
N ILE A 133 5.49 -6.77 0.58
CA ILE A 133 5.62 -7.71 -0.55
C ILE A 133 4.70 -8.92 -0.39
N ARG A 134 4.60 -9.46 0.83
CA ARG A 134 3.80 -10.66 1.10
C ARG A 134 2.31 -10.36 1.18
N PHE A 135 1.94 -9.32 1.90
CA PHE A 135 0.56 -9.02 2.22
C PHE A 135 -0.08 -8.00 1.28
N GLY A 136 0.72 -7.37 0.42
CA GLY A 136 0.28 -6.23 -0.36
C GLY A 136 -0.01 -5.03 0.52
N ILE A 137 -0.70 -4.04 -0.05
CA ILE A 137 -1.19 -2.88 0.72
C ILE A 137 -2.71 -2.94 0.69
N PRO A 138 -3.37 -3.17 1.85
CA PRO A 138 -4.83 -3.16 1.94
C PRO A 138 -5.38 -1.86 1.41
N GLY A 139 -6.45 -1.97 0.62
CA GLY A 139 -6.95 -0.81 -0.07
C GLY A 139 -5.88 -0.21 -1.01
N THR A 140 -5.19 -1.02 -1.83
CA THR A 140 -4.53 -0.63 -3.10
C THR A 140 -4.61 -1.77 -4.12
N GLU A 141 -4.17 -1.55 -5.36
CA GLU A 141 -3.94 -2.62 -6.34
C GLU A 141 -2.79 -3.56 -5.99
N MET A 142 -1.89 -3.16 -5.09
CA MET A 142 -0.76 -4.00 -4.67
C MET A 142 -1.32 -5.29 -4.03
N PRO A 143 -1.16 -6.45 -4.68
CA PRO A 143 -1.82 -7.68 -4.26
C PRO A 143 -1.06 -8.37 -3.12
N PHE A 144 -1.76 -9.25 -2.41
CA PHE A 144 -1.12 -10.30 -1.61
C PHE A 144 -0.35 -11.25 -2.54
N THR A 145 0.80 -11.76 -2.09
CA THR A 145 1.60 -12.74 -2.84
C THR A 145 1.74 -14.04 -2.05
N ARG A 146 1.79 -15.18 -2.75
CA ARG A 146 2.07 -16.49 -2.13
C ARG A 146 3.57 -16.77 -1.98
N MET A 147 4.38 -15.71 -1.93
CA MET A 147 5.83 -15.83 -1.85
C MET A 147 6.26 -16.32 -0.46
N THR A 148 7.28 -17.18 -0.47
CA THR A 148 7.95 -17.60 0.76
C THR A 148 8.71 -16.43 1.39
N ASP A 149 9.02 -16.54 2.68
CA ASP A 149 9.81 -15.55 3.41
C ASP A 149 11.17 -15.27 2.73
N THR A 150 11.79 -16.31 2.16
CA THR A 150 13.06 -16.18 1.44
C THR A 150 12.89 -15.41 0.13
N GLU A 151 11.87 -15.72 -0.67
CA GLU A 151 11.60 -14.98 -1.92
C GLU A 151 11.25 -13.51 -1.65
N ALA A 152 10.48 -13.25 -0.59
CA ALA A 152 10.14 -11.90 -0.19
C ALA A 152 11.39 -11.10 0.28
N ARG A 153 12.32 -11.75 0.99
CA ARG A 153 13.61 -11.14 1.36
C ARG A 153 14.50 -10.88 0.15
N ASP A 154 14.56 -11.80 -0.82
CA ASP A 154 15.30 -11.63 -2.06
C ASP A 154 14.77 -10.42 -2.85
N LEU A 155 13.44 -10.32 -2.98
CA LEU A 155 12.78 -9.15 -3.57
C LEU A 155 13.06 -7.86 -2.80
N ALA A 156 12.97 -7.89 -1.47
CA ALA A 156 13.27 -6.72 -0.64
C ALA A 156 14.71 -6.24 -0.85
N ALA A 157 15.68 -7.16 -0.90
CA ALA A 157 17.08 -6.84 -1.19
C ALA A 157 17.25 -6.19 -2.58
N TYR A 158 16.57 -6.71 -3.61
CA TYR A 158 16.57 -6.10 -4.94
C TYR A 158 15.95 -4.71 -4.95
N VAL A 159 14.78 -4.52 -4.33
CA VAL A 159 14.10 -3.21 -4.24
C VAL A 159 14.97 -2.19 -3.51
N ARG A 160 15.66 -2.57 -2.43
CA ARG A 160 16.63 -1.71 -1.75
C ARG A 160 17.81 -1.33 -2.64
N ALA A 161 18.26 -2.24 -3.51
CA ALA A 161 19.31 -1.94 -4.47
C ALA A 161 18.86 -0.94 -5.55
N LEU A 162 17.58 -0.95 -5.95
CA LEU A 162 17.02 0.02 -6.88
C LEU A 162 17.13 1.46 -6.34
N GLY A 163 16.78 1.66 -5.07
CA GLY A 163 16.84 2.97 -4.42
C GLY A 163 18.24 3.56 -4.22
N ARG A 164 19.30 2.78 -4.51
CA ARG A 164 20.70 3.23 -4.47
C ARG A 164 21.26 3.58 -5.85
N ARG A 165 20.48 3.38 -6.92
CA ARG A 165 20.92 3.70 -8.28
C ARG A 165 20.96 5.22 -8.47
N PRO A 166 21.93 5.73 -9.25
CA PRO A 166 21.93 7.12 -9.63
C PRO A 166 20.66 7.45 -10.41
N GLU A 167 20.11 8.63 -10.14
CA GLU A 167 18.92 9.10 -10.83
C GLU A 167 19.21 9.26 -12.33
N VAL A 168 18.32 8.71 -13.16
CA VAL A 168 18.41 8.85 -14.62
C VAL A 168 18.09 10.29 -14.98
N ARG A 169 19.04 10.99 -15.61
CA ARG A 169 18.75 12.31 -16.20
C ARG A 169 17.82 12.13 -17.39
N LEU A 170 16.66 12.77 -17.32
CA LEU A 170 15.71 12.80 -18.43
C LEU A 170 16.18 13.79 -19.51
N PRO A 171 15.88 13.51 -20.78
CA PRO A 171 16.00 14.51 -21.82
C PRO A 171 14.98 15.64 -21.56
N GLY A 172 15.31 16.86 -21.98
CA GLY A 172 14.46 18.04 -21.82
C GLY A 172 14.86 18.96 -20.66
N ASP A 173 14.20 20.11 -20.61
CA ASP A 173 14.39 21.18 -19.64
C ASP A 173 13.10 21.38 -18.86
N SER A 174 13.14 21.11 -17.55
CA SER A 174 11.98 21.20 -16.69
C SER A 174 11.40 22.61 -16.60
N ALA A 175 12.21 23.66 -16.74
CA ALA A 175 11.72 25.03 -16.71
C ALA A 175 11.00 25.40 -18.00
N ARG A 176 11.45 24.89 -19.17
CA ARG A 176 10.68 25.00 -20.42
C ARG A 176 9.39 24.19 -20.35
N GLY A 177 9.45 23.00 -19.76
CA GLY A 177 8.28 22.13 -19.54
C GLY A 177 7.23 22.81 -18.67
N GLU A 178 7.64 23.43 -17.55
CA GLU A 178 6.75 24.18 -16.68
C GLU A 178 6.04 25.32 -17.43
N ARG A 179 6.79 26.10 -18.21
CA ARG A 179 6.20 27.17 -19.02
C ARG A 179 5.18 26.62 -20.00
N LEU A 180 5.48 25.49 -20.65
CA LEU A 180 4.57 24.84 -21.57
C LEU A 180 3.30 24.34 -20.86
N PHE A 181 3.45 23.70 -19.70
CA PHE A 181 2.36 23.21 -18.86
C PHE A 181 1.34 24.31 -18.51
N TRP A 182 1.82 25.50 -18.15
CA TRP A 182 0.97 26.63 -17.76
C TRP A 182 0.52 27.53 -18.92
N SER A 183 1.05 27.35 -20.13
CA SER A 183 0.73 28.19 -21.29
C SER A 183 0.11 27.39 -22.43
N LYS A 184 0.86 27.12 -23.50
CA LYS A 184 0.37 26.48 -24.73
C LYS A 184 -0.12 25.05 -24.52
N GLY A 185 0.43 24.34 -23.53
CA GLY A 185 -0.02 23.01 -23.16
C GLY A 185 -1.34 23.03 -22.39
N ALA A 186 -1.72 24.17 -21.80
CA ALA A 186 -2.95 24.35 -21.02
C ALA A 186 -3.23 23.26 -19.97
N CYS A 187 -2.21 22.51 -19.53
CA CYS A 187 -2.38 21.38 -18.64
C CYS A 187 -2.93 21.82 -17.28
N GLY A 188 -2.50 23.01 -16.84
CA GLY A 188 -2.96 23.65 -15.61
C GLY A 188 -4.42 24.11 -15.61
N SER A 189 -5.14 24.09 -16.75
CA SER A 189 -6.58 24.38 -16.75
C SER A 189 -7.39 23.24 -16.13
N CYS A 190 -6.87 22.01 -16.21
CA CYS A 190 -7.52 20.82 -15.65
C CYS A 190 -6.78 20.29 -14.43
N HIS A 191 -5.45 20.33 -14.41
CA HIS A 191 -4.64 19.71 -13.36
C HIS A 191 -4.14 20.73 -12.34
N THR A 192 -4.15 20.32 -11.08
CA THR A 192 -3.55 21.06 -9.97
C THR A 192 -2.08 20.68 -9.82
N VAL A 193 -1.24 21.65 -9.44
CA VAL A 193 0.13 21.46 -8.95
C VAL A 193 0.33 22.41 -7.77
N GLY A 194 0.40 21.86 -6.55
CA GLY A 194 0.39 22.66 -5.32
C GLY A 194 -0.97 23.36 -5.17
N ASP A 195 -0.97 24.69 -4.99
CA ASP A 195 -2.19 25.47 -4.82
C ASP A 195 -2.71 26.09 -6.14
N ARG A 196 -2.09 25.77 -7.29
CA ARG A 196 -2.41 26.35 -8.59
C ARG A 196 -2.99 25.30 -9.54
N GLY A 197 -3.98 25.71 -10.35
CA GLY A 197 -4.51 24.93 -11.46
C GLY A 197 -5.97 24.50 -11.28
N GLY A 198 -6.47 23.69 -12.21
CA GLY A 198 -7.84 23.16 -12.19
C GLY A 198 -7.98 21.91 -11.33
N ARG A 199 -9.22 21.61 -10.93
CA ARG A 199 -9.58 20.41 -10.14
C ARG A 199 -10.33 19.35 -10.94
N PHE A 200 -10.49 19.57 -12.24
CA PHE A 200 -11.16 18.64 -13.14
C PHE A 200 -10.32 17.38 -13.40
N GLY A 201 -9.01 17.56 -13.54
CA GLY A 201 -8.01 16.50 -13.58
C GLY A 201 -7.39 16.21 -12.22
N PRO A 202 -6.73 15.05 -12.04
CA PRO A 202 -6.04 14.71 -10.80
C PRO A 202 -4.88 15.68 -10.50
N ASP A 203 -4.56 15.82 -9.21
CA ASP A 203 -3.39 16.54 -8.73
C ASP A 203 -2.09 15.86 -9.20
N LEU A 204 -1.18 16.68 -9.74
CA LEU A 204 0.10 16.27 -10.28
C LEU A 204 1.28 16.68 -9.40
N GLY A 205 1.06 17.32 -8.24
CA GLY A 205 2.11 17.86 -7.38
C GLY A 205 3.19 16.85 -6.94
N ASP A 206 2.85 15.57 -6.84
CA ASP A 206 3.77 14.48 -6.52
C ASP A 206 3.89 13.41 -7.63
N VAL A 207 3.45 13.72 -8.86
CA VAL A 207 3.35 12.73 -9.94
C VAL A 207 4.71 12.11 -10.31
N GLY A 208 5.78 12.90 -10.31
CA GLY A 208 7.15 12.45 -10.56
C GLY A 208 7.75 11.60 -9.44
N ALA A 209 7.15 11.58 -8.25
CA ALA A 209 7.47 10.62 -7.20
C ALA A 209 6.72 9.30 -7.36
N ARG A 210 5.62 9.28 -8.11
CA ARG A 210 4.76 8.11 -8.29
C ARG A 210 4.95 7.40 -9.62
N ARG A 211 5.34 8.13 -10.67
CA ARG A 211 5.32 7.68 -12.06
C ARG A 211 6.70 7.78 -12.70
N SER A 212 7.01 6.82 -13.56
CA SER A 212 8.19 6.85 -14.41
C SER A 212 8.04 7.86 -15.54
N ALA A 213 9.15 8.31 -16.10
CA ALA A 213 9.13 9.20 -17.26
C ALA A 213 8.50 8.55 -18.50
N SER A 214 8.67 7.23 -18.68
CA SER A 214 8.02 6.47 -19.75
C SER A 214 6.51 6.47 -19.59
N TYR A 215 6.01 6.22 -18.38
CA TYR A 215 4.58 6.29 -18.08
C TYR A 215 4.02 7.70 -18.29
N LEU A 216 4.72 8.74 -17.84
CA LEU A 216 4.31 10.14 -18.06
C LEU A 216 4.23 10.48 -19.55
N ARG A 217 5.21 10.02 -20.35
CA ARG A 217 5.18 10.19 -21.81
C ARG A 217 3.99 9.47 -22.42
N GLU A 218 3.77 8.21 -22.04
CA GLU A 218 2.66 7.41 -22.55
C GLU A 218 1.32 8.07 -22.22
N ALA A 219 1.11 8.54 -21.00
CA ALA A 219 -0.13 9.24 -20.60
C ALA A 219 -0.38 10.54 -21.39
N LEU A 220 0.68 11.24 -21.85
CA LEU A 220 0.54 12.42 -22.71
C LEU A 220 0.22 12.05 -24.16
N LEU A 221 0.77 10.94 -24.66
CA LEU A 221 0.54 10.47 -26.02
C LEU A 221 -0.83 9.77 -26.12
N ASP A 222 -1.16 8.93 -25.15
CA ASP A 222 -2.34 8.10 -25.09
C ASP A 222 -3.06 8.22 -23.72
N PRO A 223 -3.84 9.31 -23.51
CA PRO A 223 -4.53 9.52 -22.24
C PRO A 223 -5.62 8.49 -21.93
N GLU A 224 -6.06 7.71 -22.92
CA GLU A 224 -7.11 6.69 -22.77
C GLU A 224 -6.51 5.33 -22.38
N ALA A 225 -5.23 5.06 -22.67
CA ALA A 225 -4.57 3.78 -22.38
C ALA A 225 -4.60 3.36 -20.90
N ALA A 226 -4.69 4.31 -19.98
CA ALA A 226 -4.73 4.06 -18.54
C ALA A 226 -6.15 4.19 -17.92
N VAL A 227 -7.16 4.55 -18.71
CA VAL A 227 -8.55 4.67 -18.24
C VAL A 227 -9.21 3.29 -18.24
N PRO A 228 -9.84 2.85 -17.14
CA PRO A 228 -10.56 1.59 -17.11
C PRO A 228 -11.64 1.54 -18.21
N ASP A 229 -11.65 0.45 -18.97
CA ASP A 229 -12.61 0.18 -20.04
C ASP A 229 -13.89 -0.50 -19.53
N ASN A 230 -13.96 -0.84 -18.23
CA ASN A 230 -15.10 -1.48 -17.61
C ASN A 230 -15.25 -1.12 -16.11
N PHE A 231 -16.44 -1.41 -15.58
CA PHE A 231 -16.72 -1.37 -14.15
C PHE A 231 -16.08 -2.59 -13.48
N THR A 232 -14.82 -2.48 -13.06
CA THR A 232 -14.17 -3.55 -12.29
C THR A 232 -14.72 -3.53 -10.85
N VAL A 233 -15.71 -4.39 -10.58
CA VAL A 233 -16.53 -4.47 -9.34
C VAL A 233 -15.71 -4.79 -8.06
N TYR A 234 -14.41 -5.06 -8.13
CA TYR A 234 -13.66 -5.65 -7.00
C TYR A 234 -12.29 -5.03 -6.74
N ARG A 235 -12.24 -3.74 -6.39
CA ARG A 235 -11.34 -3.24 -5.34
C ARG A 235 -11.65 -1.77 -5.09
N ARG A 236 -11.84 -1.42 -3.82
CA ARG A 236 -12.03 -0.07 -3.28
C ARG A 236 -10.77 0.80 -3.40
N VAL A 237 -10.08 0.77 -4.56
CA VAL A 237 -8.77 1.40 -4.71
C VAL A 237 -8.11 1.41 -6.09
N VAL A 238 -7.72 2.61 -6.54
CA VAL A 238 -6.52 3.09 -7.25
C VAL A 238 -6.41 4.63 -7.13
N PHE A 239 -5.25 5.17 -7.52
CA PHE A 239 -4.83 6.59 -7.50
C PHE A 239 -5.19 7.39 -8.79
N LEU A 240 -6.05 6.86 -9.64
CA LEU A 240 -7.07 7.65 -10.36
C LEU A 240 -8.32 7.48 -9.52
N PRO A 241 -9.17 8.50 -9.26
CA PRO A 241 -10.33 8.26 -8.40
C PRO A 241 -11.01 6.99 -8.90
N ASP A 242 -11.31 6.05 -8.01
CA ASP A 242 -11.91 4.71 -8.28
C ASP A 242 -13.16 4.74 -9.21
N ASN A 243 -13.59 5.95 -9.55
CA ASN A 243 -14.77 6.39 -10.22
C ASN A 243 -14.48 7.38 -11.37
N PHE A 244 -13.24 7.49 -11.88
CA PHE A 244 -12.99 8.30 -13.07
C PHE A 244 -13.77 7.71 -14.23
N LEU A 245 -14.95 8.26 -14.43
CA LEU A 245 -15.91 7.88 -15.44
C LEU A 245 -16.40 9.18 -16.04
N GLN A 246 -16.06 9.38 -17.31
CA GLN A 246 -16.69 10.43 -18.08
C GLN A 246 -18.14 10.03 -18.33
N VAL A 247 -19.04 10.99 -18.10
CA VAL A 247 -20.47 10.80 -18.27
C VAL A 247 -21.02 11.94 -19.10
N ARG A 248 -21.90 11.59 -20.05
CA ARG A 248 -22.73 12.55 -20.79
C ARG A 248 -24.18 12.32 -20.44
N VAL A 249 -24.84 13.36 -19.94
CA VAL A 249 -26.27 13.35 -19.64
C VAL A 249 -27.02 14.25 -20.60
N VAL A 250 -28.21 13.80 -20.98
CA VAL A 250 -29.21 14.61 -21.66
C VAL A 250 -30.47 14.55 -20.82
N THR A 251 -30.91 15.67 -20.28
CA THR A 251 -32.17 15.78 -19.53
C THR A 251 -33.36 15.82 -20.50
N ARG A 252 -34.56 15.49 -20.01
CA ARG A 252 -35.78 15.50 -20.84
C ARG A 252 -36.19 16.88 -21.34
N ASP A 253 -35.76 17.94 -20.66
CA ASP A 253 -35.90 19.33 -21.12
C ASP A 253 -34.85 19.73 -22.20
N GLY A 254 -33.95 18.81 -22.58
CA GLY A 254 -32.98 18.97 -23.66
C GLY A 254 -31.61 19.51 -23.24
N ARG A 255 -31.38 19.82 -21.96
CA ARG A 255 -30.06 20.24 -21.46
C ARG A 255 -29.05 19.09 -21.55
N ARG A 256 -27.83 19.42 -22.01
CA ARG A 256 -26.73 18.46 -22.19
C ARG A 256 -25.57 18.84 -21.29
N VAL A 257 -25.08 17.90 -20.48
CA VAL A 257 -23.92 18.11 -19.61
C VAL A 257 -22.95 16.95 -19.78
N THR A 258 -21.67 17.29 -19.91
CA THR A 258 -20.56 16.33 -19.97
C THR A 258 -19.65 16.61 -18.78
N GLY A 259 -19.32 15.58 -18.02
CA GLY A 259 -18.45 15.74 -16.85
C GLY A 259 -17.87 14.43 -16.37
N VAL A 260 -17.11 14.50 -15.28
CA VAL A 260 -16.60 13.33 -14.56
C VAL A 260 -17.56 13.02 -13.41
N ARG A 261 -17.92 11.75 -13.25
CA ARG A 261 -18.77 11.30 -12.15
C ARG A 261 -18.10 11.56 -10.80
N VAL A 262 -18.78 12.33 -9.96
CA VAL A 262 -18.38 12.59 -8.56
C VAL A 262 -19.00 11.55 -7.65
N ASP A 263 -20.31 11.32 -7.80
CA ASP A 263 -21.06 10.36 -7.01
C ASP A 263 -22.25 9.81 -7.82
N GLU A 264 -22.72 8.64 -7.44
CA GLU A 264 -23.89 8.00 -8.05
C GLU A 264 -24.53 7.02 -7.07
N ASP A 265 -25.80 7.26 -6.75
CA ASP A 265 -26.63 6.33 -5.97
C ASP A 265 -27.70 5.69 -6.86
N THR A 266 -28.68 5.01 -6.26
CA THR A 266 -29.77 4.33 -7.00
C THR A 266 -30.61 5.30 -7.84
N PHE A 267 -30.81 6.54 -7.37
CA PHE A 267 -31.75 7.53 -7.92
C PHE A 267 -31.05 8.73 -8.56
N SER A 268 -29.88 9.10 -8.07
CA SER A 268 -29.18 10.33 -8.44
C SER A 268 -27.80 10.07 -9.04
N ILE A 269 -27.33 11.04 -9.82
CA ILE A 269 -25.95 11.10 -10.30
C ILE A 269 -25.43 12.54 -10.19
N GLN A 270 -24.20 12.67 -9.70
CA GLN A 270 -23.50 13.95 -9.57
C GLN A 270 -22.30 13.97 -10.50
N LEU A 271 -22.20 15.00 -11.33
CA LEU A 271 -21.14 15.19 -12.31
C LEU A 271 -20.42 16.50 -12.03
N ARG A 272 -19.09 16.50 -12.16
CA ARG A 272 -18.28 17.72 -12.22
C ARG A 272 -17.93 18.00 -13.66
N ASP A 273 -18.28 19.17 -14.16
CA ASP A 273 -17.92 19.58 -15.52
C ASP A 273 -16.51 20.20 -15.58
N SER A 274 -16.06 20.58 -16.78
CA SER A 274 -14.75 21.19 -17.00
C SER A 274 -14.56 22.57 -16.36
N SER A 275 -15.66 23.20 -15.92
CA SER A 275 -15.67 24.49 -15.22
C SER A 275 -15.61 24.34 -13.70
N ASP A 276 -15.44 23.10 -13.20
CA ASP A 276 -15.49 22.73 -11.78
C ASP A 276 -16.88 22.85 -11.13
N GLU A 277 -17.94 22.99 -11.94
CA GLU A 277 -19.32 23.04 -11.45
C GLU A 277 -19.86 21.62 -11.22
N ILE A 278 -20.49 21.41 -10.06
CA ILE A 278 -21.15 20.15 -9.72
C ILE A 278 -22.62 20.22 -10.12
N HIS A 279 -23.02 19.34 -11.03
CA HIS A 279 -24.38 19.15 -11.49
C HIS A 279 -24.96 17.88 -10.88
N SER A 280 -26.11 18.00 -10.23
CA SER A 280 -26.86 16.86 -9.68
C SER A 280 -28.11 16.60 -10.51
N PHE A 281 -28.34 15.34 -10.86
CA PHE A 281 -29.49 14.93 -11.65
C PHE A 281 -30.21 13.76 -10.98
N TRP A 282 -31.54 13.80 -10.97
CA TRP A 282 -32.33 12.59 -10.81
C TRP A 282 -32.30 11.81 -12.11
N LYS A 283 -32.02 10.50 -12.02
CA LYS A 283 -31.96 9.63 -13.21
C LYS A 283 -33.31 9.57 -13.92
N ASP A 284 -34.40 9.72 -13.18
CA ASP A 284 -35.74 9.79 -13.73
C ASP A 284 -35.99 11.06 -14.55
N ASP A 285 -35.20 12.13 -14.42
CA ASP A 285 -35.32 13.34 -15.24
C ASP A 285 -34.45 13.29 -16.52
N LEU A 286 -33.67 12.22 -16.68
CA LEU A 286 -32.78 12.03 -17.82
C LEU A 286 -33.53 11.39 -19.00
N ALA A 287 -33.28 11.92 -20.18
CA ALA A 287 -33.58 11.26 -21.45
C ALA A 287 -32.47 10.27 -21.81
N GLU A 288 -31.21 10.64 -21.57
CA GLU A 288 -30.04 9.80 -21.85
C GLU A 288 -28.99 9.93 -20.73
N LEU A 289 -28.34 8.81 -20.42
CA LEU A 289 -27.20 8.72 -19.51
C LEU A 289 -26.15 7.81 -20.14
N HIS A 290 -25.09 8.41 -20.68
CA HIS A 290 -23.98 7.68 -21.30
C HIS A 290 -22.80 7.60 -20.34
N LYS A 291 -22.34 6.37 -20.07
CA LYS A 291 -21.12 6.09 -19.29
C LYS A 291 -20.00 5.79 -20.27
N ASP A 292 -19.14 6.76 -20.53
CA ASP A 292 -18.09 6.69 -21.54
C ASP A 292 -16.84 6.01 -20.96
N TRP A 293 -16.92 4.69 -20.75
CA TRP A 293 -15.80 3.87 -20.27
C TRP A 293 -14.61 3.92 -21.24
N GLY A 294 -13.40 3.89 -20.69
CA GLY A 294 -12.15 3.99 -21.47
C GLY A 294 -11.93 5.36 -22.12
N ARG A 295 -12.80 6.35 -21.92
CA ARG A 295 -12.66 7.69 -22.50
C ARG A 295 -12.04 8.67 -21.53
N SER A 296 -11.21 9.56 -22.06
CA SER A 296 -10.55 10.61 -21.30
C SER A 296 -10.88 11.98 -21.88
N PRO A 297 -11.22 12.98 -21.04
CA PRO A 297 -11.32 14.37 -21.46
C PRO A 297 -9.93 15.03 -21.63
N MET A 298 -8.85 14.36 -21.20
CA MET A 298 -7.51 14.83 -21.46
C MET A 298 -7.16 14.64 -22.94
N PRO A 299 -6.78 15.72 -23.67
CA PRO A 299 -6.42 15.60 -25.08
C PRO A 299 -5.08 14.87 -25.24
N SER A 300 -4.90 14.24 -26.40
CA SER A 300 -3.61 13.66 -26.79
C SER A 300 -2.63 14.74 -27.26
N TYR A 301 -1.39 14.64 -26.82
CA TYR A 301 -0.28 15.52 -27.21
C TYR A 301 0.69 14.87 -28.20
N ARG A 302 0.24 13.86 -28.97
CA ARG A 302 1.05 13.21 -30.02
C ARG A 302 1.62 14.19 -31.06
N ASN A 303 0.95 15.31 -31.29
CA ASN A 303 1.35 16.34 -32.26
C ASN A 303 2.32 17.39 -31.69
N LEU A 304 2.64 17.31 -30.41
CA LEU A 304 3.58 18.23 -29.78
C LEU A 304 5.02 17.88 -30.23
N PRO A 305 5.86 18.86 -30.62
CA PRO A 305 7.23 18.58 -31.05
C PRO A 305 8.00 17.77 -30.02
N ALA A 306 8.81 16.80 -30.47
CA ALA A 306 9.49 15.86 -29.57
C ALA A 306 10.28 16.55 -28.44
N GLY A 307 11.01 17.63 -28.73
CA GLY A 307 11.75 18.38 -27.69
C GLY A 307 10.83 19.07 -26.66
N GLN A 308 9.64 19.52 -27.07
CA GLN A 308 8.66 20.08 -26.14
C GLN A 308 8.02 18.99 -25.27
N LEU A 309 7.87 17.77 -25.81
CA LEU A 309 7.33 16.64 -25.06
C LEU A 309 8.34 16.18 -24.01
N ASP A 310 9.62 16.14 -24.38
CA ASP A 310 10.72 15.87 -23.46
C ASP A 310 10.76 16.90 -22.32
N ASP A 311 10.66 18.20 -22.66
CA ASP A 311 10.58 19.28 -21.68
C ASP A 311 9.39 19.09 -20.70
N LEU A 312 8.19 18.77 -21.19
CA LEU A 312 7.01 18.48 -20.36
C LEU A 312 7.23 17.27 -19.44
N VAL A 313 7.76 16.17 -19.98
CA VAL A 313 8.03 14.96 -19.19
C VAL A 313 9.09 15.26 -18.12
N ALA A 314 10.12 16.04 -18.43
CA ALA A 314 11.13 16.47 -17.46
C ALA A 314 10.53 17.33 -16.34
N TYR A 315 9.57 18.22 -16.66
CA TYR A 315 8.84 18.98 -15.65
C TYR A 315 7.96 18.07 -14.77
N LEU A 316 7.12 17.21 -15.36
CA LEU A 316 6.25 16.32 -14.59
C LEU A 316 7.05 15.36 -13.69
N ALA A 317 8.19 14.87 -14.16
CA ALA A 317 9.08 14.01 -13.37
C ALA A 317 9.77 14.74 -12.22
N SER A 318 9.91 16.07 -12.29
CA SER A 318 10.49 16.87 -11.20
C SER A 318 9.48 17.16 -10.08
N LEU A 319 8.17 17.04 -10.34
CA LEU A 319 7.09 17.20 -9.36
C LEU A 319 7.06 16.03 -8.38
N ARG A 320 7.79 16.15 -7.27
CA ARG A 320 7.95 15.09 -6.25
C ARG A 320 7.30 15.40 -4.90
N GLY A 321 6.34 16.33 -4.89
CA GLY A 321 5.70 16.85 -3.68
C GLY A 321 6.57 17.87 -2.95
N THR A 322 5.95 18.62 -2.03
CA THR A 322 6.69 19.41 -1.05
C THR A 322 7.39 18.48 -0.06
N ARG A 323 8.67 18.75 0.21
CA ARG A 323 9.43 18.03 1.25
C ARG A 323 8.91 18.37 2.64
#